data_AF-A0A0W4ZI12-F1
#
_entry.id   AF-A0A0W4ZI12-F1
#
_cell.length_a   1.000
_cell.length_b   1.000
_cell.length_c   1.000
_cell.angle_alpha   90.00
_cell.angle_beta   90.00
_cell.angle_gamma   90.00
#
_symmetry.space_group_name_H-M   'P 1'
#
loop_
_entity.id
_entity.type
_entity.pdbx_description
1 polymer ?
#
loop_
_entity_poly.entity_id
_entity_poly.type
_entity_poly.pdbx_seq_one_letter_code
_entity_poly.pdbx_strand_id
1 'polypeptide(L)' 'MSLFSNIIGFTIFGLSIRSLQLGIQKRPQFKDIKGYLGYALTGAIVGHWLYQVEEKQYTAIKQKKKF' A
#
# COMPACT_ATOMS: atom_id res chain seq x y z
N MET A 1 -5.90 12.83 1.05
CA MET A 1 -6.63 11.58 1.39
C MET A 1 -6.66 11.39 2.90
N SER A 2 -7.51 10.51 3.43
CA SER A 2 -7.38 10.07 4.83
C SER A 2 -6.27 9.02 4.94
N LEU A 3 -5.44 9.10 5.97
CA LEU A 3 -4.36 8.12 6.25
C LEU A 3 -4.89 6.68 6.23
N PHE A 4 -6.04 6.47 6.87
CA PHE A 4 -6.67 5.16 6.97
C PHE A 4 -7.07 4.59 5.61
N SER A 5 -7.62 5.44 4.74
CA SER A 5 -7.98 5.04 3.37
C SER A 5 -6.75 4.68 2.55
N ASN A 6 -5.63 5.40 2.72
CA ASN A 6 -4.39 5.12 2.02
C ASN A 6 -3.79 3.77 2.46
N ILE A 7 -3.72 3.54 3.78
CA ILE A 7 -3.24 2.26 4.34
C ILE A 7 -4.11 1.09 3.87
N ILE A 8 -5.45 1.22 3.91
CA ILE A 8 -6.35 0.15 3.46
C ILE A 8 -6.15 -0.13 1.97
N GLY A 9 -6.09 0.91 1.14
CA GLY A 9 -5.89 0.77 -0.30
C GLY A 9 -4.60 0.01 -0.60
N PHE A 10 -3.48 0.40 0.01
CA PHE A 10 -2.21 -0.28 -0.18
C PHE A 10 -2.14 -1.68 0.45
N THR A 11 -2.88 -1.93 1.53
CA THR A 11 -2.99 -3.27 2.13
C THR A 11 -3.73 -4.23 1.20
N ILE A 12 -4.88 -3.81 0.66
CA ILE A 12 -5.64 -4.59 -0.33
C ILE A 12 -4.78 -4.82 -1.57
N PHE A 13 -4.08 -3.78 -2.04
CA PHE A 13 -3.15 -3.90 -3.16
C PHE A 13 -2.05 -4.94 -2.90
N GLY A 14 -1.46 -4.96 -1.71
CA GLY A 14 -0.49 -5.99 -1.31
C GLY A 14 -1.07 -7.40 -1.37
N LEU A 15 -2.29 -7.61 -0.85
CA LEU A 15 -3.00 -8.89 -0.92
C LEU A 15 -3.28 -9.30 -2.39
N SER A 16 -3.67 -8.35 -3.23
CA SER A 16 -3.89 -8.58 -4.66
C SER A 16 -2.60 -8.97 -5.38
N ILE A 17 -1.46 -8.35 -5.05
CA ILE A 17 -0.15 -8.74 -5.60
C ILE A 17 0.17 -10.19 -5.25
N ARG A 18 -0.04 -10.62 -3.99
CA ARG A 18 0.21 -12.01 -3.60
C ARG A 18 -0.65 -12.99 -4.39
N SER A 19 -1.94 -12.65 -4.57
CA SER A 19 -2.87 -13.45 -5.37
C SER A 19 -2.41 -13.58 -6.83
N LEU A 20 -2.00 -12.46 -7.42
CA LEU A 20 -1.51 -12.40 -8.80
C LEU A 20 -0.19 -13.18 -8.96
N GLN A 21 0.74 -13.05 -8.01
CA GLN A 21 1.99 -13.80 -7.99
C GLN A 21 1.74 -15.32 -7.94
N LEU A 22 0.85 -15.78 -7.07
CA LEU A 22 0.48 -17.21 -6.98
C LEU A 22 -0.21 -17.69 -8.26
N GLY A 23 -1.03 -16.84 -8.88
CA GLY A 23 -1.66 -17.09 -10.17
C GLY A 23 -0.63 -17.32 -11.28
N ILE A 24 0.37 -16.44 -11.38
CA ILE A 24 1.48 -16.58 -12.34
C ILE A 24 2.28 -17.86 -12.10
N GLN A 25 2.55 -18.19 -10.83
CA GLN A 25 3.28 -19.41 -10.47
C GLN A 25 2.43 -20.69 -10.55
N LYS A 26 1.15 -20.58 -10.93
CA LYS A 26 0.17 -21.69 -10.92
C LYS A 26 0.14 -22.42 -9.58
N ARG A 27 0.34 -21.70 -8.47
CA ARG A 27 0.32 -22.24 -7.10
C ARG A 27 -1.06 -22.06 -6.46
N PRO A 28 -1.46 -22.93 -5.52
CA PRO A 28 -2.74 -22.79 -4.83
C PRO A 28 -2.81 -21.48 -4.04
N GLN A 29 -3.89 -20.72 -4.23
CA GLN A 29 -4.07 -19.37 -3.68
C GLN A 29 -4.07 -19.37 -2.15
N PHE A 30 -4.76 -20.30 -1.50
CA PHE A 30 -4.97 -20.24 -0.04
C PHE A 30 -4.03 -21.14 0.78
N LYS A 31 -3.04 -21.77 0.13
CA LYS A 31 -2.11 -22.68 0.83
C LYS A 31 -1.06 -21.93 1.66
N ASP A 32 -0.85 -20.65 1.40
CA ASP A 32 0.21 -19.85 2.02
C ASP A 32 -0.32 -18.52 2.60
N ILE A 33 -1.14 -18.64 3.65
CA ILE A 33 -1.73 -17.50 4.38
C ILE A 33 -0.65 -16.60 5.00
N LYS A 34 0.49 -17.16 5.39
CA LYS A 34 1.63 -16.38 5.91
C LYS A 34 2.17 -15.41 4.86
N GLY A 35 2.21 -15.84 3.60
CA GLY A 35 2.55 -14.97 2.47
C GLY A 35 1.59 -13.78 2.35
N TYR A 36 0.27 -13.99 2.43
CA TYR A 36 -0.70 -12.90 2.37
C TYR A 36 -0.52 -11.90 3.50
N LEU A 37 -0.24 -12.37 4.72
CA LEU A 37 0.02 -11.50 5.85
C LEU A 37 1.27 -10.64 5.62
N GLY A 38 2.36 -11.22 5.11
CA GLY A 38 3.58 -10.49 4.79
C GLY A 38 3.37 -9.40 3.73
N TYR A 39 2.63 -9.72 2.67
CA TYR A 39 2.30 -8.77 1.61
C TYR A 39 1.33 -7.67 2.09
N ALA A 40 0.35 -8.01 2.93
CA ALA A 40 -0.56 -7.05 3.55
C ALA A 40 0.20 -6.06 4.44
N LEU A 41 1.08 -6.56 5.31
CA LEU A 41 1.92 -5.72 6.18
C LEU A 41 2.85 -4.82 5.35
N THR A 42 3.47 -5.36 4.30
CA THR A 42 4.32 -4.59 3.40
C THR A 42 3.51 -3.47 2.73
N GLY A 43 2.31 -3.79 2.22
CA GLY A 43 1.40 -2.81 1.65
C GLY A 43 1.01 -1.72 2.66
N ALA A 44 0.63 -2.10 3.88
CA ALA A 44 0.28 -1.15 4.93
C ALA A 44 1.43 -0.18 5.27
N ILE A 45 2.66 -0.70 5.41
CA ILE A 45 3.87 0.10 5.69
C ILE A 45 4.14 1.08 4.54
N VAL A 46 4.05 0.61 3.29
CA VAL A 46 4.25 1.45 2.11
C VAL A 46 3.18 2.53 2.03
N GLY A 47 1.91 2.20 2.26
CA GLY A 47 0.82 3.18 2.26
C GLY A 47 0.97 4.26 3.33
N HIS A 48 1.42 3.88 4.53
CA HIS A 48 1.71 4.82 5.60
C HIS A 48 2.88 5.75 5.23
N TRP A 49 3.97 5.21 4.67
CA TRP A 49 5.11 6.01 4.22
C TRP A 49 4.72 6.98 3.10
N LEU A 50 3.96 6.51 2.10
CA LEU A 50 3.52 7.32 0.98
C LEU A 50 2.64 8.50 1.43
N TYR A 51 1.75 8.26 2.40
CA TYR A 51 0.93 9.32 2.98
C TYR A 51 1.78 10.46 3.57
N GLN A 52 2.84 10.14 4.30
CA GLN A 52 3.74 11.16 4.85
C GLN A 52 4.47 11.94 3.76
N VAL A 53 4.86 11.28 2.67
CA VAL A 53 5.49 11.93 1.52
C VAL A 53 4.51 12.89 0.85
N GLU A 54 3.27 12.45 0.61
CA GLU A 54 2.21 13.31 0.05
C GLU A 54 1.94 14.52 0.93
N GLU A 55 1.86 14.36 2.24
CA GLU A 55 1.61 15.46 3.18
C GLU A 55 2.71 16.54 3.11
N LYS A 56 3.98 16.11 3.03
CA LYS A 56 5.12 17.02 2.82
C LYS A 56 5.04 17.74 1.48
N GLN A 57 4.68 17.05 0.40
CA GLN A 57 4.53 17.64 -0.93
C GLN A 57 3.38 18.67 -0.96
N TYR A 58 2.22 18.34 -0.39
CA TYR A 58 1.10 19.27 -0.30
C TYR A 58 1.46 20.52 0.49
N THR A 59 2.22 20.38 1.57
CA THR A 59 2.70 21.52 2.37
C THR A 59 3.64 22.40 1.56
N ALA A 60 4.60 21.82 0.84
CA ALA A 60 5.52 22.56 -0.01
C ALA A 60 4.81 23.31 -1.16
N ILE A 61 3.81 22.69 -1.79
CA ILE A 61 3.00 23.32 -2.85
C ILE A 61 2.15 24.47 -2.28
N LYS A 62 1.54 24.29 -1.11
CA LYS A 62 0.78 25.35 -0.44
C LYS A 62 1.64 26.55 -0.08
N GLN A 63 2.87 26.32 0.36
CA GLN A 63 3.83 27.39 0.61
C GLN A 63 4.17 28.13 -0.68
N LYS A 64 4.49 27.40 -1.77
CA LYS A 64 4.78 28.00 -3.08
C LYS A 64 3.62 28.82 -3.67
N LYS A 65 2.36 28.43 -3.44
CA LYS A 65 1.17 29.16 -3.92
C LYS A 65 0.83 30.41 -3.11
N LYS A 66 1.42 30.58 -1.91
CA LYS A 66 1.19 31.75 -1.04
C LYS A 66 2.18 32.88 -1.33
N PHE A 67 3.26 32.61 -2.05
CA PHE A 67 4.19 33.59 -2.61
C PHE A 67 3.82 33.88 -4.06
#